data_AF-A0A220SB71-F1
#
_entry.id   AF-A0A220SB71-F1
#
_cell.length_a   1.000
_cell.length_b   1.000
_cell.length_c   1.000
_cell.angle_alpha   90.00
_cell.angle_beta   90.00
_cell.angle_gamma   90.00
#
_symmetry.space_group_name_H-M   'P 1'
#
loop_
_entity.id
_entity.type
_entity.pdbx_description
1 polymer ?
#
loop_
_entity_poly.entity_id
_entity_poly.type
_entity_poly.pdbx_seq_one_letter_code
_entity_poly.pdbx_strand_id
1 'polypeptide(L)'
;MIEKIKKLLFTSYDPSYEFLAFYRIFFSLFLLWMGISNANWVSHIPNSAMQPPISILSFTDFVPPAWFFTGCYYSMYLCLLLILIGFKPRIFAISYVVIYLVTSNYAFSFGKIDHTFVYSLPIIVMAFSPWNTTFSFFPEPQKETDVLSKSWPMFLLSMFLGFGIFTAGLAKILGGWLNTDMQSTQVFFYQYRYGVGWHDLMSDVFDKINSQFFWEFLDYSTVLFESIFILAFLKPRFFRLMIWITLFFHLNVLLMFNIAFTYAIGFYALFIPSQLLPPGFKVEIKIFLQSIFQPKHKGWGIVFVIIYLLLVIFFDCNAVNFIFSKFFDLFGFFYASPLIILGGAFLFGTYLLVRSLRKDV
;
A
#
# COMPACT_ATOMS: atom_id res chain seq x y z
N MET A 1 -6.65 13.56 29.86
CA MET A 1 -6.07 12.60 28.88
C MET A 1 -6.99 12.37 27.69
N ILE A 2 -8.27 12.03 27.91
CA ILE A 2 -9.27 11.76 26.85
C ILE A 2 -9.41 12.90 25.83
N GLU A 3 -9.52 14.15 26.26
CA GLU A 3 -9.65 15.30 25.34
C GLU A 3 -8.41 15.50 24.45
N LYS A 4 -7.21 15.18 24.95
CA LYS A 4 -5.99 15.22 24.13
C LYS A 4 -6.02 14.14 23.05
N ILE A 5 -6.52 12.94 23.37
CA ILE A 5 -6.65 11.83 22.41
C ILE A 5 -7.72 12.14 21.36
N LYS A 6 -8.89 12.66 21.76
CA LYS A 6 -9.93 13.12 20.82
C LYS A 6 -9.38 14.17 19.86
N LYS A 7 -8.66 15.18 20.38
CA LYS A 7 -8.03 16.20 19.55
C LYS A 7 -7.04 15.57 18.57
N LEU A 8 -6.19 14.65 19.01
CA LEU A 8 -5.27 13.94 18.12
C LEU A 8 -6.02 13.18 17.02
N LEU A 9 -7.07 12.43 17.36
CA LEU A 9 -7.85 11.64 16.40
C LEU A 9 -8.43 12.52 15.27
N PHE A 10 -9.00 13.68 15.61
CA PHE A 10 -9.77 14.48 14.66
C PHE A 10 -9.03 15.67 14.05
N THR A 11 -7.86 16.07 14.57
CA THR A 11 -7.16 17.29 14.11
C THR A 11 -5.70 17.07 13.70
N SER A 12 -5.16 15.86 13.85
CA SER A 12 -3.74 15.61 13.60
C SER A 12 -3.31 15.80 12.14
N TYR A 13 -4.13 15.34 11.19
CA TYR A 13 -3.74 15.31 9.77
C TYR A 13 -4.44 16.36 8.90
N ASP A 14 -5.69 16.72 9.23
CA ASP A 14 -6.50 17.77 8.58
C ASP A 14 -6.35 17.88 7.05
N PRO A 15 -6.63 16.79 6.30
CA PRO A 15 -6.50 16.81 4.85
C PRO A 15 -7.61 17.65 4.19
N SER A 16 -7.29 18.27 3.04
CA SER A 16 -8.31 18.91 2.21
C SER A 16 -9.17 17.87 1.46
N TYR A 17 -10.37 18.27 1.02
CA TYR A 17 -11.24 17.40 0.23
C TYR A 17 -10.58 16.99 -1.10
N GLU A 18 -9.86 17.91 -1.74
CA GLU A 18 -9.11 17.65 -2.96
C GLU A 18 -8.01 16.62 -2.76
N PHE A 19 -7.30 16.67 -1.63
CA PHE A 19 -6.27 15.68 -1.32
C PHE A 19 -6.88 14.29 -1.13
N LEU A 20 -7.99 14.18 -0.39
CA LEU A 20 -8.68 12.91 -0.19
C LEU A 20 -9.20 12.31 -1.51
N ALA A 21 -9.80 13.14 -2.37
CA ALA A 21 -10.27 12.72 -3.68
C ALA A 21 -9.12 12.34 -4.63
N PHE A 22 -8.03 13.10 -4.61
CA PHE A 22 -6.80 12.74 -5.33
C PHE A 22 -6.28 11.38 -4.86
N TYR A 23 -6.22 11.15 -3.54
CA TYR A 23 -5.76 9.88 -2.98
C TYR A 23 -6.66 8.71 -3.40
N ARG A 24 -7.98 8.89 -3.43
CA ARG A 24 -8.92 7.88 -3.97
C ARG A 24 -8.55 7.47 -5.39
N ILE A 25 -8.36 8.46 -6.27
CA ILE A 25 -8.02 8.24 -7.68
C ILE A 25 -6.65 7.57 -7.80
N PHE A 26 -5.63 8.14 -7.16
CA PHE A 26 -4.27 7.64 -7.16
C PHE A 26 -4.22 6.20 -6.65
N PHE A 27 -4.84 5.90 -5.52
CA PHE A 27 -4.75 4.58 -4.89
C PHE A 27 -5.51 3.52 -5.69
N SER A 28 -6.69 3.85 -6.25
CA SER A 28 -7.39 2.96 -7.19
C SER A 28 -6.54 2.66 -8.42
N LEU A 29 -5.94 3.68 -9.05
CA LEU A 29 -5.05 3.48 -10.20
C LEU A 29 -3.79 2.70 -9.82
N PHE A 30 -3.23 2.93 -8.64
CA PHE A 30 -2.07 2.22 -8.13
C PHE A 30 -2.38 0.73 -7.94
N LEU A 31 -3.52 0.38 -7.34
CA LEU A 31 -3.93 -1.02 -7.21
C LEU A 31 -4.23 -1.68 -8.56
N LEU A 32 -4.83 -0.93 -9.50
CA LEU A 32 -5.00 -1.43 -10.87
C LEU A 32 -3.64 -1.66 -11.54
N TRP A 33 -2.67 -0.77 -11.37
CA TRP A 33 -1.32 -0.96 -11.90
C TRP A 33 -0.61 -2.16 -11.28
N MET A 34 -0.60 -2.24 -9.95
CA MET A 34 0.07 -3.33 -9.23
C MET A 34 -0.60 -4.70 -9.43
N GLY A 35 -1.80 -4.71 -10.01
CA GLY A 35 -2.57 -5.92 -10.26
C GLY A 35 -3.37 -6.37 -9.05
N ILE A 36 -4.54 -6.92 -9.32
CA ILE A 36 -5.39 -7.59 -8.33
C ILE A 36 -4.96 -9.05 -8.27
N SER A 37 -4.85 -9.62 -7.07
CA SER A 37 -4.46 -11.02 -6.90
C SER A 37 -5.52 -11.97 -7.47
N ASN A 38 -5.10 -12.92 -8.30
CA ASN A 38 -5.96 -14.00 -8.79
C ASN A 38 -5.74 -15.28 -7.96
N ALA A 39 -6.79 -15.75 -7.30
CA ALA A 39 -6.78 -16.95 -6.47
C ALA A 39 -7.28 -18.21 -7.20
N ASN A 40 -7.41 -18.20 -8.53
CA ASN A 40 -7.86 -19.36 -9.32
C ASN A 40 -6.97 -20.61 -9.13
N TRP A 41 -5.69 -20.43 -8.80
CA TRP A 41 -4.80 -21.57 -8.53
C TRP A 41 -5.28 -22.42 -7.34
N VAL A 42 -5.99 -21.81 -6.37
CA VAL A 42 -6.48 -22.48 -5.17
C VAL A 42 -7.41 -23.63 -5.53
N SER A 43 -8.27 -23.48 -6.54
CA SER A 43 -9.23 -24.53 -6.94
C SER A 43 -8.59 -25.78 -7.54
N HIS A 44 -7.28 -25.76 -7.81
CA HIS A 44 -6.54 -26.90 -8.34
C HIS A 44 -5.88 -27.72 -7.23
N ILE A 45 -5.94 -27.25 -5.98
CA ILE A 45 -5.36 -27.95 -4.83
C ILE A 45 -6.44 -28.83 -4.20
N PRO A 46 -6.13 -30.10 -3.87
CA PRO A 46 -7.09 -30.98 -3.22
C PRO A 46 -7.51 -30.42 -1.85
N ASN A 47 -8.80 -30.57 -1.52
CA ASN A 47 -9.37 -30.15 -0.23
C ASN A 47 -8.59 -30.71 0.98
N SER A 48 -8.00 -31.90 0.87
CA SER A 48 -7.20 -32.52 1.93
C SER A 48 -5.94 -31.76 2.31
N ALA A 49 -5.45 -30.85 1.46
CA ALA A 49 -4.31 -29.99 1.75
C ALA A 49 -4.73 -28.66 2.43
N MET A 50 -6.03 -28.38 2.53
CA MET A 50 -6.52 -27.15 3.15
C MET A 50 -6.39 -27.24 4.67
N GLN A 51 -5.63 -26.31 5.25
CA GLN A 51 -5.44 -26.14 6.69
C GLN A 51 -5.85 -24.70 7.04
N PRO A 52 -7.17 -24.43 7.16
CA PRO A 52 -7.63 -23.06 7.32
C PRO A 52 -7.08 -22.44 8.62
N PRO A 53 -6.54 -21.21 8.57
CA PRO A 53 -6.17 -20.51 9.78
C PRO A 53 -7.42 -20.20 10.62
N ILE A 54 -7.23 -19.80 11.87
CA ILE A 54 -8.32 -19.31 12.73
C ILE A 54 -9.01 -18.13 12.02
N SER A 55 -10.16 -18.40 11.40
CA SER A 55 -10.85 -17.50 10.46
C SER A 55 -12.27 -18.01 10.20
N ILE A 56 -13.05 -17.28 9.40
CA ILE A 56 -14.39 -17.75 9.00
C ILE A 56 -14.35 -19.06 8.19
N LEU A 57 -13.21 -19.38 7.57
CA LEU A 57 -13.03 -20.63 6.83
C LEU A 57 -12.73 -21.83 7.73
N SER A 58 -12.51 -21.64 9.04
CA SER A 58 -12.35 -22.77 9.97
C SER A 58 -13.61 -23.64 10.09
N PHE A 59 -14.73 -23.19 9.55
CA PHE A 59 -16.01 -23.89 9.51
C PHE A 59 -16.27 -24.59 8.16
N THR A 60 -15.30 -24.60 7.26
CA THR A 60 -15.42 -25.18 5.91
C THR A 60 -14.23 -26.06 5.59
N ASP A 61 -14.48 -27.18 4.91
CA ASP A 61 -13.49 -28.17 4.48
C ASP A 61 -13.45 -28.35 2.95
N PHE A 62 -14.14 -27.48 2.20
CA PHE A 62 -14.18 -27.53 0.75
C PHE A 62 -13.52 -26.29 0.13
N VAL A 63 -12.82 -26.52 -0.98
CA VAL A 63 -12.32 -25.44 -1.85
C VAL A 63 -13.37 -25.15 -2.93
N PRO A 64 -13.79 -23.89 -3.11
CA PRO A 64 -14.69 -23.51 -4.18
C PRO A 64 -14.13 -23.82 -5.58
N PRO A 65 -14.99 -24.08 -6.57
CA PRO A 65 -14.57 -24.28 -7.96
C PRO A 65 -13.97 -22.99 -8.58
N ALA A 66 -13.19 -23.13 -9.67
CA ALA A 66 -12.46 -22.04 -10.32
C ALA A 66 -13.33 -20.82 -10.71
N TRP A 67 -14.59 -21.05 -11.10
CA TRP A 67 -15.51 -19.96 -11.48
C TRP A 67 -15.82 -19.02 -10.32
N PHE A 68 -15.78 -19.50 -9.07
CA PHE A 68 -15.97 -18.69 -7.87
C PHE A 68 -14.85 -17.65 -7.75
N PHE A 69 -13.60 -18.11 -7.80
CA PHE A 69 -12.42 -17.24 -7.70
C PHE A 69 -12.32 -16.28 -8.88
N THR A 70 -12.71 -16.72 -10.07
CA THR A 70 -12.79 -15.87 -11.28
C THR A 70 -13.85 -14.79 -11.11
N GLY A 71 -15.02 -15.13 -10.58
CA GLY A 71 -16.08 -14.17 -10.26
C GLY A 71 -15.64 -13.14 -9.21
N CYS A 72 -14.95 -13.58 -8.16
CA CYS A 72 -14.35 -12.69 -7.16
C CYS A 72 -13.31 -11.74 -7.79
N TYR A 73 -12.44 -12.26 -8.66
CA TYR A 73 -11.41 -11.49 -9.36
C TYR A 73 -12.00 -10.34 -10.18
N TYR A 74 -12.98 -10.61 -11.05
CA TYR A 74 -13.63 -9.55 -11.83
C TYR A 74 -14.48 -8.60 -10.98
N SER A 75 -15.10 -9.12 -9.91
CA SER A 75 -15.85 -8.27 -8.97
C SER A 75 -14.94 -7.28 -8.24
N MET A 76 -13.70 -7.67 -7.90
CA MET A 76 -12.71 -6.76 -7.32
C MET A 76 -12.31 -5.65 -8.31
N TYR A 77 -12.12 -5.95 -9.60
CA TYR A 77 -11.90 -4.92 -10.63
C TYR A 77 -13.08 -3.96 -10.71
N LEU A 78 -14.29 -4.48 -10.80
CA LEU A 78 -15.51 -3.67 -10.83
C LEU A 78 -15.56 -2.74 -9.62
N CYS A 79 -15.31 -3.26 -8.41
CA CYS A 79 -15.28 -2.44 -7.20
C CYS A 79 -14.24 -1.31 -7.28
N LEU A 80 -12.99 -1.61 -7.66
CA LEU A 80 -11.93 -0.59 -7.77
C LEU A 80 -12.25 0.47 -8.82
N LEU A 81 -12.80 0.08 -9.97
CA LEU A 81 -13.21 1.00 -11.02
C LEU A 81 -14.36 1.90 -10.57
N LEU A 82 -15.33 1.36 -9.83
CA LEU A 82 -16.42 2.15 -9.27
C LEU A 82 -15.95 3.11 -8.17
N ILE A 83 -14.97 2.71 -7.36
CA ILE A 83 -14.29 3.62 -6.41
C ILE A 83 -13.55 4.73 -7.17
N LEU A 84 -12.82 4.39 -8.23
CA LEU A 84 -12.06 5.34 -9.05
C LEU A 84 -12.96 6.46 -9.59
N ILE A 85 -14.07 6.09 -10.25
CA ILE A 85 -15.03 7.05 -10.81
C ILE A 85 -15.88 7.76 -9.75
N GLY A 86 -15.82 7.30 -8.50
CA GLY A 86 -16.56 7.85 -7.36
C GLY A 86 -18.02 7.44 -7.30
N PHE A 87 -18.41 6.31 -7.91
CA PHE A 87 -19.76 5.77 -7.81
C PHE A 87 -19.93 4.97 -6.51
N LYS A 88 -20.59 5.56 -5.51
CA LYS A 88 -20.82 4.96 -4.17
C LYS A 88 -19.56 4.29 -3.58
N PRO A 89 -18.41 5.00 -3.52
CA PRO A 89 -17.12 4.38 -3.21
C PRO A 89 -17.09 3.70 -1.84
N ARG A 90 -17.90 4.14 -0.86
CA ARG A 90 -18.01 3.44 0.42
C ARG A 90 -18.48 2.00 0.29
N ILE A 91 -19.56 1.76 -0.47
CA ILE A 91 -20.13 0.42 -0.65
C ILE A 91 -19.11 -0.46 -1.36
N PHE A 92 -18.56 0.02 -2.47
CA PHE A 92 -17.62 -0.77 -3.26
C PHE A 92 -16.26 -0.97 -2.59
N ALA A 93 -15.82 -0.06 -1.72
CA ALA A 93 -14.63 -0.27 -0.88
C ALA A 93 -14.85 -1.40 0.13
N ILE A 94 -16.02 -1.43 0.79
CA ILE A 94 -16.39 -2.51 1.70
C ILE A 94 -16.49 -3.84 0.93
N SER A 95 -17.20 -3.86 -0.20
CA SER A 95 -17.32 -5.05 -1.05
C SER A 95 -15.97 -5.55 -1.52
N TYR A 96 -15.08 -4.66 -1.98
CA TYR A 96 -13.72 -5.00 -2.39
C TYR A 96 -12.97 -5.72 -1.26
N VAL A 97 -12.95 -5.14 -0.06
CA VAL A 97 -12.22 -5.73 1.07
C VAL A 97 -12.83 -7.04 1.54
N VAL A 98 -14.16 -7.18 1.54
CA VAL A 98 -14.81 -8.46 1.87
C VAL A 98 -14.41 -9.55 0.88
N ILE A 99 -14.49 -9.27 -0.43
CA ILE A 99 -14.11 -10.24 -1.47
C ILE A 99 -12.61 -10.57 -1.36
N TYR A 100 -11.77 -9.56 -1.15
CA TYR A 100 -10.33 -9.72 -0.96
C TYR A 100 -10.02 -10.60 0.25
N LEU A 101 -10.67 -10.38 1.39
CA LEU A 101 -10.48 -11.19 2.60
C LEU A 101 -10.93 -12.63 2.36
N VAL A 102 -12.09 -12.85 1.73
CA VAL A 102 -12.56 -14.20 1.42
C VAL A 102 -11.56 -14.96 0.55
N THR A 103 -11.12 -14.37 -0.55
CA THR A 103 -10.15 -14.99 -1.47
C THR A 103 -8.77 -15.19 -0.84
N SER A 104 -8.30 -14.23 -0.03
CA SER A 104 -7.03 -14.33 0.68
C SER A 104 -7.05 -15.40 1.77
N ASN A 105 -8.16 -15.56 2.51
CA ASN A 105 -8.28 -16.62 3.52
C ASN A 105 -8.17 -18.02 2.88
N TYR A 106 -8.74 -18.22 1.69
CA TYR A 106 -8.54 -19.48 0.96
C TYR A 106 -7.08 -19.68 0.56
N ALA A 107 -6.41 -18.66 0.01
CA ALA A 107 -4.98 -18.74 -0.31
C ALA A 107 -4.12 -19.05 0.93
N PHE A 108 -4.44 -18.43 2.07
CA PHE A 108 -3.70 -18.59 3.32
C PHE A 108 -3.92 -19.93 4.01
N SER A 109 -5.01 -20.63 3.66
CA SER A 109 -5.29 -21.99 4.13
C SER A 109 -4.29 -23.04 3.59
N PHE A 110 -3.40 -22.66 2.68
CA PHE A 110 -2.36 -23.52 2.13
C PHE A 110 -0.95 -23.12 2.61
N GLY A 111 -0.85 -22.47 3.77
CA GLY A 111 0.42 -22.18 4.44
C GLY A 111 1.18 -20.95 3.95
N LYS A 112 0.67 -20.25 2.93
CA LYS A 112 1.24 -18.99 2.45
C LYS A 112 0.59 -17.82 3.19
N ILE A 113 1.27 -17.19 4.14
CA ILE A 113 0.79 -15.94 4.77
C ILE A 113 1.63 -14.78 4.24
N ASP A 114 1.01 -13.90 3.45
CA ASP A 114 1.66 -12.69 2.94
C ASP A 114 1.16 -11.45 3.70
N HIS A 115 1.97 -10.39 3.75
CA HIS A 115 1.59 -9.09 4.35
C HIS A 115 0.67 -8.24 3.45
N THR A 116 -0.03 -8.86 2.51
CA THR A 116 -0.77 -8.17 1.45
C THR A 116 -2.02 -7.44 1.93
N PHE A 117 -2.54 -7.79 3.11
CA PHE A 117 -3.72 -7.13 3.70
C PHE A 117 -3.46 -5.65 4.03
N VAL A 118 -2.21 -5.27 4.32
CA VAL A 118 -1.86 -3.88 4.64
C VAL A 118 -2.21 -2.95 3.47
N TYR A 119 -2.24 -3.49 2.25
CA TYR A 119 -2.52 -2.73 1.02
C TYR A 119 -4.03 -2.53 0.77
N SER A 120 -4.91 -3.31 1.39
CA SER A 120 -6.36 -3.10 1.29
C SER A 120 -6.90 -2.23 2.43
N LEU A 121 -6.13 -2.03 3.51
CA LEU A 121 -6.51 -1.16 4.63
C LEU A 121 -6.85 0.28 4.20
N PRO A 122 -6.09 0.97 3.33
CA PRO A 122 -6.47 2.32 2.91
C PRO A 122 -7.82 2.35 2.20
N ILE A 123 -8.16 1.35 1.38
CA ILE A 123 -9.47 1.30 0.70
C ILE A 123 -10.61 1.31 1.73
N ILE A 124 -10.58 0.41 2.70
CA ILE A 124 -11.67 0.29 3.68
C ILE A 124 -11.70 1.44 4.68
N VAL A 125 -10.55 1.89 5.19
CA VAL A 125 -10.54 2.95 6.20
C VAL A 125 -10.92 4.30 5.56
N MET A 126 -10.40 4.59 4.37
CA MET A 126 -10.71 5.84 3.67
C MET A 126 -12.13 5.85 3.09
N ALA A 127 -12.81 4.70 2.96
CA ALA A 127 -14.24 4.61 2.65
C ALA A 127 -15.14 5.40 3.63
N PHE A 128 -14.61 5.70 4.82
CA PHE A 128 -15.29 6.48 5.85
C PHE A 128 -14.84 7.95 5.91
N SER A 129 -13.96 8.37 5.00
CA SER A 129 -13.58 9.77 4.77
C SER A 129 -14.44 10.41 3.68
N PRO A 130 -14.52 11.76 3.61
CA PRO A 130 -15.28 12.47 2.57
C PRO A 130 -14.50 12.57 1.24
N TRP A 131 -13.76 11.51 0.87
CA TRP A 131 -12.96 11.41 -0.35
C TRP A 131 -13.77 11.35 -1.66
N ASN A 132 -15.11 11.39 -1.60
CA ASN A 132 -16.00 11.43 -2.76
C ASN A 132 -16.68 12.78 -2.98
N THR A 133 -16.29 13.81 -2.22
CA THR A 133 -16.90 15.16 -2.30
C THR A 133 -16.47 15.95 -3.55
N THR A 134 -15.29 15.64 -4.09
CA THR A 134 -14.73 16.30 -5.29
C THR A 134 -14.03 15.28 -6.20
N PHE A 135 -13.60 15.74 -7.38
CA PHE A 135 -13.00 14.95 -8.45
C PHE A 135 -13.72 13.61 -8.65
N SER A 136 -15.05 13.66 -8.79
CA SER A 136 -15.91 12.48 -8.92
C SER A 136 -16.97 12.73 -9.99
N PHE A 137 -17.30 11.70 -10.75
CA PHE A 137 -18.47 11.76 -11.64
C PHE A 137 -19.79 11.73 -10.85
N PHE A 138 -19.75 11.25 -9.61
CA PHE A 138 -20.89 11.13 -8.71
C PHE A 138 -20.54 11.74 -7.33
N PRO A 139 -20.30 13.06 -7.27
CA PRO A 139 -19.85 13.70 -6.05
C PRO A 139 -20.93 13.61 -4.95
N GLU A 140 -20.50 13.34 -3.74
CA GLU A 140 -21.37 13.40 -2.56
C GLU A 140 -21.42 14.84 -2.02
N PRO A 141 -22.61 15.31 -1.57
CA PRO A 141 -22.71 16.62 -0.94
C PRO A 141 -21.90 16.64 0.36
N GLN A 142 -21.23 17.77 0.61
CA GLN A 142 -20.51 17.99 1.88
C GLN A 142 -21.50 18.02 3.04
N LYS A 143 -21.14 17.38 4.14
CA LYS A 143 -21.92 17.31 5.38
C LYS A 143 -21.15 17.97 6.53
N GLU A 144 -21.86 18.45 7.54
CA GLU A 144 -21.21 19.02 8.74
C GLU A 144 -20.28 18.01 9.44
N THR A 145 -20.67 16.74 9.44
CA THR A 145 -19.87 15.64 9.99
C THR A 145 -18.57 15.39 9.22
N ASP A 146 -18.42 15.95 8.01
CA ASP A 146 -17.23 15.75 7.18
C ASP A 146 -15.98 16.43 7.76
N VAL A 147 -16.15 17.54 8.49
CA VAL A 147 -15.02 18.24 9.12
C VAL A 147 -14.29 17.30 10.08
N LEU A 148 -15.04 16.52 10.86
CA LEU A 148 -14.48 15.53 11.78
C LEU A 148 -14.02 14.26 11.05
N SER A 149 -14.71 13.85 9.97
CA SER A 149 -14.44 12.58 9.28
C SER A 149 -13.18 12.59 8.38
N LYS A 150 -12.59 13.77 8.13
CA LYS A 150 -11.34 13.92 7.34
C LYS A 150 -10.11 13.28 7.98
N SER A 151 -9.89 13.56 9.28
CA SER A 151 -8.60 13.26 9.92
C SER A 151 -8.54 11.87 10.54
N TRP A 152 -9.64 11.39 11.12
CA TRP A 152 -9.61 10.14 11.89
C TRP A 152 -9.25 8.91 11.04
N PRO A 153 -9.63 8.77 9.75
CA PRO A 153 -9.22 7.63 8.94
C PRO A 153 -7.70 7.60 8.74
N MET A 154 -7.09 8.75 8.49
CA MET A 154 -5.62 8.87 8.39
C MET A 154 -4.95 8.57 9.72
N PHE A 155 -5.52 9.03 10.84
CA PHE A 155 -5.02 8.69 12.17
C PHE A 155 -5.07 7.18 12.43
N LEU A 156 -6.21 6.53 12.13
CA LEU A 156 -6.39 5.09 12.29
C LEU A 156 -5.39 4.31 11.42
N LEU A 157 -5.22 4.70 10.16
CA LEU A 157 -4.22 4.10 9.28
C LEU A 157 -2.80 4.29 9.81
N SER A 158 -2.48 5.46 10.37
CA SER A 158 -1.17 5.69 10.97
C SER A 158 -0.92 4.80 12.19
N MET A 159 -1.95 4.56 12.99
CA MET A 159 -1.90 3.63 14.12
C MET A 159 -1.74 2.18 13.64
N PHE A 160 -2.49 1.74 12.64
CA PHE A 160 -2.36 0.39 12.09
C PHE A 160 -0.98 0.15 11.46
N LEU A 161 -0.47 1.09 10.68
CA LEU A 161 0.88 0.96 10.13
C LEU A 161 1.93 0.92 11.24
N GLY A 162 1.83 1.81 12.23
CA GLY A 162 2.81 1.85 13.30
C GLY A 162 2.77 0.64 14.22
N PHE A 163 1.58 0.08 14.47
CA PHE A 163 1.44 -1.19 15.16
C PHE A 163 1.98 -2.36 14.32
N GLY A 164 1.67 -2.41 13.03
CA GLY A 164 2.17 -3.46 12.13
C GLY A 164 3.69 -3.51 12.08
N ILE A 165 4.35 -2.36 11.90
CA ILE A 165 5.81 -2.27 11.92
C ILE A 165 6.37 -2.63 13.30
N PHE A 166 5.74 -2.15 14.39
CA PHE A 166 6.15 -2.52 15.75
C PHE A 166 6.10 -4.03 16.00
N THR A 167 5.07 -4.73 15.51
CA THR A 167 4.99 -6.19 15.68
C THR A 167 6.12 -6.92 14.97
N ALA A 168 6.63 -6.40 13.86
CA ALA A 168 7.84 -6.93 13.22
C ALA A 168 9.08 -6.73 14.10
N GLY A 169 9.22 -5.55 14.73
CA GLY A 169 10.31 -5.26 15.66
C GLY A 169 10.26 -6.14 16.92
N LEU A 170 9.06 -6.34 17.47
CA LEU A 170 8.84 -7.22 18.61
C LEU A 170 9.22 -8.68 18.30
N ALA A 171 8.85 -9.18 17.12
CA ALA A 171 9.24 -10.53 16.69
C ALA A 171 10.77 -10.68 16.59
N LYS A 172 11.49 -9.64 16.14
CA LYS A 172 12.96 -9.63 16.09
C LYS A 172 13.60 -9.62 17.48
N ILE A 173 13.04 -8.83 18.40
CA ILE A 173 13.48 -8.83 19.81
C ILE A 173 13.34 -10.23 20.41
N LEU A 174 12.16 -10.85 20.26
CA LEU A 174 11.89 -12.19 20.78
C LEU A 174 12.71 -13.27 20.06
N GLY A 175 13.03 -13.06 18.79
CA GLY A 175 13.88 -13.93 17.98
C GLY A 175 15.38 -13.79 18.24
N GLY A 176 15.81 -12.93 19.18
CA GLY A 176 17.21 -12.81 19.57
C GLY A 176 18.07 -11.97 18.64
N TRP A 177 17.49 -11.06 17.83
CA TRP A 177 18.25 -10.19 16.92
C TRP A 177 19.22 -9.23 17.62
N LEU A 178 19.06 -9.03 18.93
CA LEU A 178 19.95 -8.21 19.75
C LEU A 178 21.09 -9.01 20.39
N ASN A 179 21.24 -10.30 20.04
CA ASN A 179 22.37 -11.12 20.47
C ASN A 179 23.59 -10.87 19.57
N THR A 180 24.70 -10.43 20.15
CA THR A 180 25.97 -10.18 19.43
C THR A 180 26.65 -11.46 18.92
N ASP A 181 26.25 -12.63 19.41
CA ASP A 181 26.78 -13.91 18.94
C ASP A 181 26.26 -14.31 17.54
N MET A 182 25.18 -13.68 17.07
CA MET A 182 24.55 -13.98 15.77
C MET A 182 24.12 -12.71 15.03
N GLN A 183 24.67 -12.50 13.84
CA GLN A 183 24.30 -11.40 12.96
C GLN A 183 23.09 -11.79 12.10
N SER A 184 21.88 -11.53 12.61
CA SER A 184 20.62 -12.01 12.03
C SER A 184 20.42 -11.50 10.60
N THR A 185 20.69 -10.21 10.35
CA THR A 185 20.61 -9.60 9.01
C THR A 185 21.54 -10.30 8.03
N GLN A 186 22.76 -10.67 8.46
CA GLN A 186 23.72 -11.39 7.63
C GLN A 186 23.24 -12.83 7.34
N VAL A 187 22.67 -13.51 8.34
CA VAL A 187 22.08 -14.85 8.16
C VAL A 187 20.97 -14.81 7.11
N PHE A 188 20.05 -13.84 7.21
CA PHE A 188 19.01 -13.65 6.19
C PHE A 188 19.61 -13.33 4.82
N PHE A 189 20.66 -12.50 4.76
CA PHE A 189 21.34 -12.18 3.51
C PHE A 189 21.87 -13.43 2.81
N TYR A 190 22.55 -14.31 3.56
CA TYR A 190 23.05 -15.58 3.03
C TYR A 190 21.93 -16.54 2.66
N GLN A 191 20.83 -16.58 3.41
CA GLN A 191 19.67 -17.39 3.05
C GLN A 191 19.08 -16.99 1.69
N TYR A 192 18.89 -15.68 1.44
CA TYR A 192 18.37 -15.22 0.16
C TYR A 192 19.39 -15.38 -0.98
N ARG A 193 20.66 -15.01 -0.73
CA ARG A 193 21.69 -15.08 -1.77
C ARG A 193 22.06 -16.50 -2.14
N TYR A 194 22.37 -17.36 -1.17
CA TYR A 194 22.88 -18.72 -1.42
C TYR A 194 21.79 -19.78 -1.35
N GLY A 195 20.74 -19.58 -0.56
CA GLY A 195 19.62 -20.51 -0.47
C GLY A 195 18.62 -20.32 -1.61
N VAL A 196 18.21 -19.08 -1.87
CA VAL A 196 17.24 -18.77 -2.95
C VAL A 196 17.95 -18.50 -4.29
N GLY A 197 19.22 -18.07 -4.28
CA GLY A 197 19.99 -17.79 -5.50
C GLY A 197 19.79 -16.38 -6.05
N TRP A 198 19.42 -15.41 -5.21
CA TRP A 198 19.22 -14.02 -5.63
C TRP A 198 20.52 -13.21 -5.60
N HIS A 199 20.99 -12.80 -6.78
CA HIS A 199 22.29 -12.12 -6.96
C HIS A 199 22.17 -10.69 -7.52
N ASP A 200 20.96 -10.19 -7.76
CA ASP A 200 20.73 -8.88 -8.40
C ASP A 200 21.09 -7.67 -7.50
N LEU A 201 21.04 -6.48 -8.10
CA LEU A 201 21.24 -5.17 -7.46
C LEU A 201 22.60 -5.01 -6.77
N MET A 202 22.62 -4.79 -5.44
CA MET A 202 23.85 -4.59 -4.67
C MET A 202 24.27 -5.83 -3.89
N SER A 203 23.64 -7.00 -4.13
CA SER A 203 23.95 -8.24 -3.42
C SER A 203 25.46 -8.54 -3.41
N ASP A 204 26.15 -8.39 -4.54
CA ASP A 204 27.61 -8.61 -4.65
C ASP A 204 28.47 -7.62 -3.85
N VAL A 205 27.94 -6.43 -3.55
CA VAL A 205 28.63 -5.45 -2.69
C VAL A 205 28.52 -5.88 -1.23
N PHE A 206 27.32 -6.27 -0.79
CA PHE A 206 27.08 -6.72 0.59
C PHE A 206 27.82 -8.03 0.90
N ASP A 207 27.94 -8.93 -0.08
CA ASP A 207 28.65 -10.22 0.06
C ASP A 207 30.14 -10.03 0.39
N LYS A 208 30.73 -8.89 -0.01
CA LYS A 208 32.14 -8.58 0.27
C LYS A 208 32.35 -7.97 1.66
N ILE A 209 31.28 -7.68 2.41
CA ILE A 209 31.36 -7.02 3.72
C ILE A 209 31.62 -8.07 4.81
N ASN A 210 32.89 -8.26 5.13
CA ASN A 210 33.37 -9.14 6.21
C ASN A 210 33.54 -8.40 7.54
N SER A 211 32.52 -7.64 7.96
CA SER A 211 32.56 -6.84 9.19
C SER A 211 31.40 -7.19 10.12
N GLN A 212 31.71 -7.82 11.26
CA GLN A 212 30.72 -8.13 12.30
C GLN A 212 30.00 -6.86 12.78
N PHE A 213 30.76 -5.79 13.03
CA PHE A 213 30.21 -4.51 13.48
C PHE A 213 29.18 -3.94 12.50
N PHE A 214 29.41 -4.07 11.20
CA PHE A 214 28.46 -3.60 10.18
C PHE A 214 27.12 -4.35 10.29
N TRP A 215 27.16 -5.68 10.36
CA TRP A 215 25.95 -6.49 10.41
C TRP A 215 25.19 -6.35 11.73
N GLU A 216 25.91 -6.28 12.85
CA GLU A 216 25.31 -5.96 14.15
C GLU A 216 24.64 -4.57 14.12
N PHE A 217 25.31 -3.55 13.57
CA PHE A 217 24.71 -2.23 13.43
C PHE A 217 23.38 -2.27 12.68
N LEU A 218 23.26 -3.09 11.63
CA LEU A 218 22.01 -3.27 10.90
C LEU A 218 20.93 -4.00 11.73
N ASP A 219 21.31 -5.00 12.52
CA ASP A 219 20.38 -5.70 13.43
C ASP A 219 19.77 -4.73 14.45
N TYR A 220 20.62 -4.00 15.17
CA TYR A 220 20.18 -3.02 16.17
C TYR A 220 19.38 -1.87 15.53
N SER A 221 19.83 -1.37 14.38
CA SER A 221 19.12 -0.31 13.65
C SER A 221 17.73 -0.74 13.22
N THR A 222 17.59 -1.97 12.71
CA THR A 222 16.32 -2.55 12.29
C THR A 222 15.37 -2.69 13.47
N VAL A 223 15.83 -3.31 14.56
CA VAL A 223 15.01 -3.50 15.77
C VAL A 223 14.56 -2.15 16.35
N LEU A 224 15.48 -1.18 16.47
CA LEU A 224 15.17 0.15 17.00
C LEU A 224 14.15 0.90 16.12
N PHE A 225 14.37 0.93 14.80
CA PHE A 225 13.49 1.57 13.84
C PHE A 225 12.07 1.00 13.90
N GLU A 226 11.96 -0.33 13.87
CA GLU A 226 10.65 -0.98 13.87
C GLU A 226 9.94 -0.78 15.23
N SER A 227 10.67 -0.87 16.34
CA SER A 227 10.11 -0.74 17.69
C SER A 227 9.64 0.68 17.99
N ILE A 228 10.39 1.71 17.58
CA ILE A 228 10.04 3.11 17.87
C ILE A 228 8.84 3.58 17.04
N PHE A 229 8.50 2.89 15.96
CA PHE A 229 7.41 3.25 15.06
C PHE A 229 6.06 3.32 15.77
N ILE A 230 5.82 2.53 16.82
CA ILE A 230 4.58 2.59 17.59
C ILE A 230 4.31 3.99 18.16
N LEU A 231 5.35 4.78 18.47
CA LEU A 231 5.20 6.12 19.00
C LEU A 231 4.93 7.16 17.89
N ALA A 232 5.09 6.77 16.63
CA ALA A 232 5.05 7.68 15.49
C ALA A 232 3.65 8.28 15.27
N PHE A 233 2.59 7.49 15.43
CA PHE A 233 1.20 7.96 15.19
C PHE A 233 0.75 9.07 16.14
N LEU A 234 1.42 9.24 17.30
CA LEU A 234 1.12 10.28 18.27
C LEU A 234 1.47 11.70 17.79
N LYS A 235 2.36 11.81 16.80
CA LYS A 235 2.83 13.09 16.26
C LYS A 235 2.97 13.00 14.74
N PRO A 236 2.10 13.65 13.95
CA PRO A 236 2.12 13.58 12.48
C PRO A 236 3.45 13.94 11.83
N ARG A 237 4.19 14.90 12.40
CA ARG A 237 5.54 15.24 11.91
C ARG A 237 6.52 14.09 12.11
N PHE A 238 6.48 13.44 13.28
CA PHE A 238 7.31 12.27 13.56
C PHE A 238 6.88 11.08 12.72
N PHE A 239 5.57 10.85 12.54
CA PHE A 239 5.04 9.83 11.64
C PHE A 239 5.58 9.96 10.20
N ARG A 240 5.57 11.17 9.65
CA ARG A 240 6.10 11.43 8.30
C ARG A 240 7.61 11.22 8.20
N LEU A 241 8.36 11.61 9.23
CA LEU A 241 9.79 11.29 9.31
C LEU A 241 10.00 9.77 9.33
N MET A 242 9.21 9.05 10.13
CA MET A 242 9.29 7.59 10.20
C MET A 242 8.94 6.94 8.86
N ILE A 243 7.95 7.43 8.11
CA ILE A 243 7.67 6.96 6.73
C ILE A 243 8.86 7.19 5.80
N TRP A 244 9.54 8.34 5.89
CA TRP A 244 10.73 8.58 5.09
C TRP A 244 11.86 7.59 5.44
N ILE A 245 12.07 7.33 6.74
CA ILE A 245 12.99 6.29 7.20
C ILE A 245 12.55 4.91 6.69
N THR A 246 11.24 4.61 6.67
CA THR A 246 10.70 3.37 6.11
C THR A 246 11.01 3.23 4.63
N LEU A 247 10.87 4.28 3.83
CA LEU A 247 11.22 4.25 2.41
C LEU A 247 12.71 3.96 2.22
N PHE A 248 13.57 4.59 3.03
CA PHE A 248 15.00 4.30 3.04
C PHE A 248 15.29 2.85 3.43
N PHE A 249 14.67 2.35 4.49
CA PHE A 249 14.79 0.98 4.96
C PHE A 249 14.40 -0.03 3.87
N HIS A 250 13.24 0.14 3.24
CA HIS A 250 12.75 -0.74 2.18
C HIS A 250 13.59 -0.66 0.91
N LEU A 251 14.16 0.51 0.59
CA LEU A 251 15.13 0.64 -0.50
C LEU A 251 16.41 -0.17 -0.20
N ASN A 252 16.93 -0.12 1.02
CA ASN A 252 18.10 -0.92 1.40
C ASN A 252 17.78 -2.43 1.42
N VAL A 253 16.61 -2.82 1.91
CA VAL A 253 16.12 -4.21 1.85
C VAL A 253 16.04 -4.69 0.40
N LEU A 254 15.55 -3.86 -0.52
CA LEU A 254 15.56 -4.18 -1.94
C LEU A 254 16.99 -4.34 -2.47
N LEU A 255 17.88 -3.36 -2.22
CA LEU A 255 19.25 -3.37 -2.72
C LEU A 255 20.08 -4.56 -2.18
N MET A 256 19.85 -4.94 -0.93
CA MET A 256 20.59 -5.99 -0.23
C MET A 256 20.00 -7.39 -0.44
N PHE A 257 18.68 -7.54 -0.33
CA PHE A 257 18.00 -8.84 -0.35
C PHE A 257 17.21 -9.12 -1.63
N ASN A 258 17.10 -8.17 -2.55
CA ASN A 258 16.20 -8.24 -3.72
C ASN A 258 14.71 -8.40 -3.35
N ILE A 259 14.31 -7.96 -2.15
CA ILE A 259 12.91 -8.01 -1.70
C ILE A 259 12.22 -6.67 -1.94
N ALA A 260 11.18 -6.68 -2.78
CA ALA A 260 10.43 -5.50 -3.14
C ALA A 260 9.16 -5.31 -2.29
N PHE A 261 9.04 -4.16 -1.64
CA PHE A 261 7.83 -3.74 -0.90
C PHE A 261 7.09 -2.58 -1.59
N THR A 262 6.93 -2.70 -2.91
CA THR A 262 6.37 -1.64 -3.77
C THR A 262 4.95 -1.26 -3.42
N TYR A 263 4.10 -2.22 -3.04
CA TYR A 263 2.71 -1.98 -2.65
C TYR A 263 2.56 -1.02 -1.46
N ALA A 264 3.55 -0.93 -0.57
CA ALA A 264 3.51 -0.04 0.58
C ALA A 264 3.56 1.45 0.18
N ILE A 265 4.06 1.76 -1.02
CA ILE A 265 4.17 3.15 -1.52
C ILE A 265 2.80 3.79 -1.67
N GLY A 266 1.80 3.03 -2.13
CA GLY A 266 0.43 3.52 -2.21
C GLY A 266 -0.14 3.90 -0.85
N PHE A 267 0.24 3.19 0.21
CA PHE A 267 -0.11 3.52 1.59
C PHE A 267 0.62 4.79 2.05
N TYR A 268 1.94 4.86 1.84
CA TYR A 268 2.78 5.98 2.28
C TYR A 268 2.39 7.31 1.63
N ALA A 269 1.93 7.26 0.37
CA ALA A 269 1.46 8.44 -0.36
C ALA A 269 0.35 9.22 0.37
N LEU A 270 -0.46 8.55 1.19
CA LEU A 270 -1.51 9.19 1.99
C LEU A 270 -0.97 10.21 2.99
N PHE A 271 0.27 10.03 3.44
CA PHE A 271 0.87 10.86 4.49
C PHE A 271 1.81 11.92 3.94
N ILE A 272 1.87 12.08 2.62
CA ILE A 272 2.59 13.17 1.96
C ILE A 272 1.82 14.48 2.18
N PRO A 273 2.39 15.48 2.87
CA PRO A 273 1.70 16.75 3.07
C PRO A 273 1.47 17.43 1.73
N SER A 274 0.21 17.58 1.33
CA SER A 274 -0.15 18.25 0.08
C SER A 274 0.46 19.65 0.01
N GLN A 275 0.62 20.36 1.13
CA GLN A 275 1.26 21.67 1.21
C GLN A 275 2.68 21.70 0.62
N LEU A 276 3.43 20.58 0.70
CA LEU A 276 4.81 20.48 0.24
C LEU A 276 4.94 20.21 -1.27
N LEU A 277 3.84 19.99 -2.00
CA LEU A 277 3.90 19.93 -3.47
C LEU A 277 4.11 21.33 -4.06
N PRO A 278 4.79 21.48 -5.22
CA PRO A 278 4.91 22.77 -5.89
C PRO A 278 3.52 23.40 -6.15
N PRO A 279 3.30 24.70 -5.89
CA PRO A 279 1.99 25.33 -6.08
C PRO A 279 1.46 25.19 -7.50
N GLY A 280 2.30 25.41 -8.52
CA GLY A 280 1.93 25.25 -9.94
C GLY A 280 1.43 23.84 -10.25
N PHE A 281 2.17 22.83 -9.79
CA PHE A 281 1.77 21.42 -9.95
C PHE A 281 0.41 21.09 -9.33
N LYS A 282 0.08 21.63 -8.15
CA LYS A 282 -1.25 21.43 -7.53
C LYS A 282 -2.36 22.04 -8.36
N VAL A 283 -2.14 23.24 -8.89
CA VAL A 283 -3.12 23.96 -9.71
C VAL A 283 -3.36 23.22 -11.02
N GLU A 284 -2.29 22.79 -11.69
CA GLU A 284 -2.36 22.01 -12.93
C GLU A 284 -3.10 20.68 -12.73
N ILE A 285 -2.74 19.90 -11.71
CA ILE A 285 -3.44 18.65 -11.37
C ILE A 285 -4.91 18.92 -11.06
N LYS A 286 -5.21 19.97 -10.30
CA LYS A 286 -6.59 20.33 -9.97
C LYS A 286 -7.39 20.62 -11.24
N ILE A 287 -6.87 21.46 -12.13
CA ILE A 287 -7.52 21.80 -13.41
C ILE A 287 -7.73 20.54 -14.26
N PHE A 288 -6.72 19.69 -14.36
CA PHE A 288 -6.77 18.43 -15.10
C PHE A 288 -7.82 17.47 -14.53
N LEU A 289 -7.83 17.23 -13.21
CA LEU A 289 -8.83 16.35 -12.60
C LEU A 289 -10.24 16.93 -12.68
N GLN A 290 -10.39 18.25 -12.57
CA GLN A 290 -11.67 18.93 -12.78
C GLN A 290 -12.15 18.88 -14.23
N SER A 291 -11.26 18.78 -15.22
CA SER A 291 -11.69 18.62 -16.63
C SER A 291 -12.21 17.21 -16.89
N ILE A 292 -11.60 16.19 -16.27
CA ILE A 292 -11.98 14.78 -16.41
C ILE A 292 -13.25 14.46 -15.60
N PHE A 293 -13.23 14.72 -14.29
CA PHE A 293 -14.26 14.26 -13.36
C PHE A 293 -15.39 15.28 -13.19
N GLN A 294 -16.08 15.62 -14.27
CA GLN A 294 -17.25 16.51 -14.22
C GLN A 294 -18.54 15.68 -14.11
N PRO A 295 -19.50 16.05 -13.24
CA PRO A 295 -20.75 15.30 -13.10
C PRO A 295 -21.55 15.13 -14.39
N LYS A 296 -21.44 16.09 -15.33
CA LYS A 296 -22.05 15.97 -16.67
C LYS A 296 -21.48 14.83 -17.52
N HIS A 297 -20.27 14.36 -17.21
CA HIS A 297 -19.58 13.27 -17.91
C HIS A 297 -19.80 11.90 -17.25
N LYS A 298 -20.73 11.76 -16.31
CA LYS A 298 -20.99 10.49 -15.61
C LYS A 298 -21.25 9.29 -16.53
N GLY A 299 -21.88 9.51 -17.69
CA GLY A 299 -22.09 8.48 -18.70
C GLY A 299 -20.78 7.92 -19.25
N TRP A 300 -19.80 8.80 -19.53
CA TRP A 300 -18.46 8.40 -19.97
C TRP A 300 -17.71 7.63 -18.89
N GLY A 301 -17.89 7.99 -17.61
CA GLY A 301 -17.35 7.22 -16.50
C GLY A 301 -17.86 5.78 -16.49
N ILE A 302 -19.16 5.55 -16.72
CA ILE A 302 -19.74 4.19 -16.80
C ILE A 302 -19.22 3.44 -18.03
N VAL A 303 -19.19 4.09 -19.19
CA VAL A 303 -18.66 3.50 -20.44
C VAL A 303 -17.20 3.07 -20.26
N PHE A 304 -16.38 3.89 -19.60
CA PHE A 304 -15.00 3.54 -19.26
C PHE A 304 -14.92 2.27 -18.42
N VAL A 305 -15.75 2.12 -17.37
CA VAL A 305 -15.78 0.90 -16.55
C VAL A 305 -16.15 -0.33 -17.36
N ILE A 306 -17.17 -0.22 -18.22
CA ILE A 306 -17.59 -1.35 -19.08
C ILE A 306 -16.45 -1.74 -20.02
N ILE A 307 -15.86 -0.80 -20.75
CA ILE A 307 -14.75 -1.07 -21.67
C ILE A 307 -13.58 -1.72 -20.92
N TYR A 308 -13.21 -1.18 -19.76
CA TYR A 308 -12.11 -1.74 -18.96
C TYR A 308 -12.39 -3.19 -18.56
N LEU A 309 -13.60 -3.49 -18.08
CA LEU A 309 -13.98 -4.85 -17.71
C LEU A 309 -13.99 -5.79 -18.91
N LEU A 310 -14.45 -5.35 -20.08
CA LEU A 310 -14.37 -6.13 -21.31
C LEU A 310 -12.92 -6.44 -21.67
N LEU A 311 -12.00 -5.48 -21.53
CA LEU A 311 -10.58 -5.69 -21.76
C LEU A 311 -10.00 -6.75 -20.82
N VAL A 312 -10.33 -6.67 -19.53
CA VAL A 312 -9.88 -7.64 -18.53
C VAL A 312 -10.50 -9.02 -18.77
N ILE A 313 -11.79 -9.11 -19.07
CA ILE A 313 -12.49 -10.40 -19.23
C ILE A 313 -12.07 -11.12 -20.52
N PHE A 314 -11.98 -10.41 -21.65
CA PHE A 314 -11.76 -11.05 -22.95
C PHE A 314 -10.29 -11.20 -23.32
N PHE A 315 -9.41 -10.38 -22.77
CA PHE A 315 -7.99 -10.37 -23.14
C PHE A 315 -7.06 -10.68 -21.96
N ASP A 316 -7.60 -10.93 -20.77
CA ASP A 316 -6.84 -10.99 -19.50
C ASP A 316 -5.89 -9.79 -19.35
N CYS A 317 -6.29 -8.66 -19.93
CA CYS A 317 -5.45 -7.48 -20.07
C CYS A 317 -5.87 -6.47 -19.01
N ASN A 318 -5.08 -6.40 -17.94
CA ASN A 318 -5.11 -5.25 -17.06
C ASN A 318 -4.47 -4.06 -17.79
N ALA A 319 -5.29 -3.27 -18.47
CA ALA A 319 -4.83 -2.19 -19.34
C ALA A 319 -3.91 -1.19 -18.62
N VAL A 320 -4.18 -0.87 -17.35
CA VAL A 320 -3.31 0.01 -16.55
C VAL A 320 -1.95 -0.67 -16.33
N ASN A 321 -1.93 -1.92 -15.87
CA ASN A 321 -0.70 -2.67 -15.70
C ASN A 321 0.09 -2.78 -17.01
N PHE A 322 -0.59 -3.10 -18.12
CA PHE A 322 0.02 -3.22 -19.43
C PHE A 322 0.67 -1.91 -19.88
N ILE A 323 -0.04 -0.78 -19.79
CA ILE A 323 0.48 0.53 -20.20
C ILE A 323 1.69 0.92 -19.37
N PHE A 324 1.60 0.83 -18.04
CA PHE A 324 2.71 1.21 -17.17
C PHE A 324 3.90 0.28 -17.34
N SER A 325 3.69 -1.04 -17.41
CA SER A 325 4.77 -1.99 -17.65
C SER A 325 5.46 -1.71 -18.99
N LYS A 326 4.70 -1.48 -20.07
CA LYS A 326 5.27 -1.14 -21.39
C LYS A 326 6.00 0.20 -21.40
N PHE A 327 5.51 1.18 -20.65
CA PHE A 327 6.22 2.44 -20.46
C PHE A 327 7.59 2.18 -19.81
N PHE A 328 7.66 1.41 -18.73
CA PHE A 328 8.94 1.08 -18.08
C PHE A 328 9.84 0.18 -18.96
N ASP A 329 9.26 -0.76 -19.70
CA ASP A 329 9.97 -1.60 -20.68
C ASP A 329 10.68 -0.74 -21.73
N LEU A 330 10.01 0.30 -22.27
CA LEU A 330 10.55 1.19 -23.30
C LEU A 330 11.85 1.89 -22.86
N PHE A 331 11.96 2.20 -21.57
CA PHE A 331 13.15 2.84 -21.00
C PHE A 331 14.16 1.84 -20.43
N GLY A 332 14.01 0.54 -20.73
CA GLY A 332 14.98 -0.49 -20.35
C GLY A 332 14.93 -0.89 -18.88
N PHE A 333 13.82 -0.66 -18.19
CA PHE A 333 13.71 -0.83 -16.74
C PHE A 333 13.16 -2.19 -16.30
N PHE A 334 13.25 -3.23 -17.13
CA PHE A 334 12.68 -4.56 -16.92
C PHE A 334 12.96 -5.17 -15.54
N TYR A 335 14.19 -5.00 -15.02
CA TYR A 335 14.59 -5.49 -13.69
C TYR A 335 14.62 -4.41 -12.60
N ALA A 336 14.38 -3.16 -12.99
CA ALA A 336 14.51 -2.00 -12.11
C ALA A 336 13.16 -1.41 -11.70
N SER A 337 12.02 -1.99 -12.10
CA SER A 337 10.72 -1.40 -11.74
C SER A 337 10.55 -1.22 -10.23
N PRO A 338 10.90 -2.19 -9.34
CA PRO A 338 10.83 -1.94 -7.92
C PRO A 338 11.82 -0.86 -7.45
N LEU A 339 13.02 -0.83 -8.04
CA LEU A 339 14.06 0.14 -7.73
C LEU A 339 13.64 1.57 -8.12
N ILE A 340 12.97 1.75 -9.25
CA ILE A 340 12.49 3.06 -9.72
C ILE A 340 11.34 3.53 -8.86
N ILE A 341 10.40 2.64 -8.53
CA ILE A 341 9.25 3.02 -7.72
C ILE A 341 9.72 3.36 -6.30
N LEU A 342 10.53 2.52 -5.65
CA LEU A 342 11.06 2.78 -4.30
C LEU A 342 12.08 3.91 -4.28
N GLY A 343 13.02 3.95 -5.22
CA GLY A 343 14.02 5.00 -5.35
C GLY A 343 13.40 6.36 -5.67
N GLY A 344 12.44 6.41 -6.59
CA GLY A 344 11.65 7.60 -6.90
C GLY A 344 10.84 8.08 -5.70
N ALA A 345 10.17 7.15 -4.98
CA ALA A 345 9.47 7.47 -3.75
C ALA A 345 10.41 8.02 -2.66
N PHE A 346 11.60 7.44 -2.52
CA PHE A 346 12.62 7.91 -1.57
C PHE A 346 13.16 9.30 -1.93
N LEU A 347 13.52 9.54 -3.19
CA LEU A 347 14.00 10.86 -3.66
C LEU A 347 12.92 11.92 -3.49
N PHE A 348 11.67 11.60 -3.84
CA PHE A 348 10.54 12.49 -3.63
C PHE A 348 10.29 12.76 -2.14
N GLY A 349 10.31 11.73 -1.30
CA GLY A 349 10.20 11.87 0.15
C GLY A 349 11.31 12.76 0.72
N THR A 350 12.54 12.64 0.22
CA THR A 350 13.68 13.46 0.60
C THR A 350 13.49 14.92 0.20
N TYR A 351 13.04 15.19 -1.03
CA TYR A 351 12.68 16.53 -1.48
C TYR A 351 11.64 17.17 -0.55
N LEU A 352 10.58 16.44 -0.21
CA LEU A 352 9.52 16.91 0.67
C LEU A 352 10.04 17.16 2.10
N LEU A 353 10.88 16.26 2.64
CA LEU A 353 11.49 16.43 3.95
C LEU A 353 12.34 17.71 3.99
N VAL A 354 13.23 17.91 3.02
CA VAL A 354 14.06 19.12 2.91
C VAL A 354 13.19 20.37 2.82
N ARG A 355 12.12 20.33 2.02
CA ARG A 355 11.18 21.46 1.90
C ARG A 355 10.47 21.73 3.23
N SER A 356 10.11 20.70 4.00
CA SER A 356 9.45 20.87 5.29
C SER A 356 10.33 21.50 6.38
N LEU A 357 11.65 21.43 6.22
CA LEU A 357 12.63 22.04 7.13
C LEU A 357 12.85 23.53 6.84
N ARG A 358 12.52 24.01 5.64
CA ARG A 358 12.57 25.44 5.31
C ARG A 358 11.38 26.11 5.99
N LYS A 359 11.66 27.00 6.95
CA LYS A 359 10.67 27.63 7.86
C LYS A 359 9.63 28.54 7.17
N ASP A 360 9.71 28.72 5.84
CA ASP A 360 9.00 29.77 5.10
C ASP A 360 7.85 29.25 4.20
N VAL A 361 7.24 28.10 4.53
CA VAL A 361 6.07 27.55 3.79
C VAL A 361 4.92 27.19 4.71
#